data_AF-A0A4D8XMH8-F1
#
_entry.id   AF-A0A4D8XMH8-F1
#
_cell.length_a   1.000
_cell.length_b   1.000
_cell.length_c   1.000
_cell.angle_alpha   90.00
_cell.angle_beta   90.00
_cell.angle_gamma   90.00
#
_symmetry.space_group_name_H-M   'P 1'
#
loop_
_entity.id
_entity.type
_entity.pdbx_description
1 polymer ?
#
loop_
_entity_poly.entity_id
_entity_poly.type
_entity_poly.pdbx_seq_one_letter_code
_entity_poly.pdbx_strand_id
1 'polypeptide(L)'
;MVATVAFGMGINHNKVKAVIHLNMPNTLEQYYQEAGRAGRDKNMKAKCILYYDYSDKILADLRNSLPGNSTLKILAYCEDIFTCRRILIAQHFGETVNISQCGICDNCTYNRKSSIKLIDFTLQASIVVDFVAALPIYNLTLTLNQLNDALRGLSIPKKPEIAKVPGFGTLKTCTLRFLRFLIINQWLEDHVKQIGRGIFGYVAVGPKAKSTYSLNFPIEH
;
A
#
# COMPACT_ATOMS: atom_id res chain seq x y z
N MET A 1 8.97 15.46 -22.47
CA MET A 1 8.97 14.05 -22.92
C MET A 1 8.06 13.28 -21.99
N VAL A 2 7.16 12.47 -22.53
CA VAL A 2 6.33 11.51 -21.79
C VAL A 2 6.74 10.14 -22.29
N ALA A 3 7.06 9.23 -21.38
CA ALA A 3 7.66 7.94 -21.71
C ALA A 3 7.16 6.85 -20.76
N THR A 4 7.10 5.61 -21.27
CA THR A 4 6.96 4.41 -20.43
C THR A 4 8.35 3.94 -19.97
N VAL A 5 8.38 3.00 -19.02
CA VAL A 5 9.64 2.41 -18.50
C VAL A 5 10.56 1.91 -19.64
N ALA A 6 9.98 1.35 -20.70
CA ALA A 6 10.71 0.86 -21.88
C ALA A 6 11.51 1.96 -22.61
N PHE A 7 11.05 3.21 -22.57
CA PHE A 7 11.74 4.36 -23.18
C PHE A 7 12.78 5.01 -22.24
N GLY A 8 12.80 4.65 -20.96
CA GLY A 8 13.73 5.21 -19.97
C GLY A 8 15.19 4.79 -20.22
N MET A 9 15.42 3.59 -20.74
CA MET A 9 16.76 3.06 -21.00
C MET A 9 17.46 3.91 -22.08
N GLY A 10 18.44 4.74 -21.69
CA GLY A 10 19.22 5.58 -22.62
C GLY A 10 19.09 7.09 -22.44
N ILE A 11 18.10 7.60 -21.71
CA ILE A 11 18.02 9.04 -21.40
C ILE A 11 19.07 9.40 -20.34
N ASN A 12 20.18 9.97 -20.79
CA ASN A 12 21.27 10.49 -19.98
C ASN A 12 21.49 11.99 -20.25
N HIS A 13 20.56 12.82 -19.78
CA HIS A 13 20.70 14.27 -19.88
C HIS A 13 20.98 14.87 -18.50
N ASN A 14 22.08 15.60 -18.37
CA ASN A 14 22.53 16.09 -17.06
C ASN A 14 21.63 17.18 -16.48
N LYS A 15 20.84 17.87 -17.32
CA LYS A 15 19.99 19.01 -16.92
C LYS A 15 18.50 18.67 -16.74
N VAL A 16 18.16 17.43 -16.39
CA VAL A 16 16.77 17.06 -16.07
C VAL A 16 16.36 17.68 -14.73
N LYS A 17 15.42 18.63 -14.76
CA LYS A 17 14.93 19.35 -13.57
C LYS A 17 13.81 18.64 -12.82
N ALA A 18 13.11 17.71 -13.47
CA ALA A 18 12.05 16.96 -12.84
C ALA A 18 11.86 15.59 -13.48
N VAL A 19 11.51 14.62 -12.64
CA VAL A 19 10.92 13.34 -13.03
C VAL A 19 9.56 13.24 -12.34
N ILE A 20 8.53 12.92 -13.10
CA ILE A 20 7.14 12.85 -12.61
C ILE A 20 6.59 11.47 -12.97
N HIS A 21 6.24 10.70 -11.94
CA HIS A 21 5.57 9.42 -12.07
C HIS A 21 4.06 9.64 -12.00
N LEU A 22 3.35 9.26 -13.07
CA LEU A 22 1.89 9.37 -13.15
C LEU A 22 1.17 8.14 -12.57
N ASN A 23 1.88 7.04 -12.39
CA ASN A 23 1.42 5.83 -11.73
C ASN A 23 2.48 5.35 -10.75
N MET A 24 2.05 4.61 -9.73
CA MET A 24 2.96 3.93 -8.82
C MET A 24 3.88 2.95 -9.61
N PRO A 25 5.21 3.04 -9.44
CA PRO A 25 6.15 2.04 -9.97
C PRO A 25 5.90 0.67 -9.36
N ASN A 26 6.37 -0.40 -10.02
CA ASN A 26 6.12 -1.76 -9.51
C ASN A 26 6.93 -2.09 -8.26
N THR A 27 8.11 -1.48 -8.12
CA THR A 27 8.99 -1.69 -6.97
C THR A 27 9.66 -0.38 -6.57
N LEU A 28 10.22 -0.36 -5.34
CA LEU A 28 10.93 0.82 -4.83
C LEU A 28 12.28 1.02 -5.54
N GLU A 29 12.91 -0.05 -6.00
CA GLU A 29 14.13 -0.01 -6.81
C GLU A 29 13.87 0.65 -8.17
N GLN A 30 12.77 0.29 -8.85
CA GLN A 30 12.38 0.93 -10.11
C GLN A 30 12.16 2.43 -9.91
N TYR A 31 11.40 2.79 -8.88
CA TYR A 31 11.21 4.19 -8.51
C TYR A 31 12.54 4.92 -8.31
N TYR A 32 13.45 4.34 -7.52
CA TYR A 32 14.74 4.95 -7.20
C TYR A 32 15.58 5.18 -8.48
N GLN A 33 15.68 4.19 -9.36
CA GLN A 33 16.44 4.30 -10.60
C GLN A 33 15.84 5.33 -11.56
N GLU A 34 14.52 5.37 -11.68
CA GLU A 34 13.81 6.30 -12.56
C GLU A 34 13.87 7.74 -12.04
N ALA A 35 13.57 7.95 -10.76
CA ALA A 35 13.65 9.25 -10.11
C ALA A 35 15.08 9.80 -10.11
N GLY A 36 16.10 8.95 -9.94
CA GLY A 36 17.52 9.30 -9.98
C GLY A 36 18.05 9.80 -11.33
N ARG A 37 17.20 9.86 -12.37
CA ARG A 37 17.53 10.54 -13.64
C ARG A 37 17.46 12.07 -13.50
N ALA A 38 16.73 12.58 -12.51
CA ALA A 38 16.67 14.00 -12.23
C ALA A 38 17.94 14.47 -11.49
N GLY A 39 18.37 15.71 -11.75
CA GLY A 39 19.39 16.38 -10.93
C GLY A 39 20.79 15.77 -10.97
N ARG A 40 21.22 15.23 -12.11
CA ARG A 40 22.61 14.74 -12.29
C ARG A 40 23.66 15.85 -12.23
N ASP A 41 23.27 17.07 -12.59
CA ASP A 41 24.09 18.27 -12.33
C ASP A 41 24.00 18.68 -10.85
N LYS A 42 25.12 18.57 -10.13
CA LYS A 42 25.23 18.90 -8.70
C LYS A 42 24.89 20.36 -8.38
N ASN A 43 24.95 21.26 -9.37
CA ASN A 43 24.65 22.68 -9.19
C ASN A 43 23.17 23.00 -9.38
N MET A 44 22.33 21.99 -9.61
CA MET A 44 20.93 22.19 -9.96
C MET A 44 20.00 21.42 -9.01
N LYS A 45 18.98 22.13 -8.51
CA LYS A 45 17.88 21.48 -7.80
C LYS A 45 16.96 20.77 -8.79
N ALA A 46 16.54 19.56 -8.42
CA ALA A 46 15.58 18.78 -9.16
C ALA A 46 14.42 18.32 -8.26
N LYS A 47 13.30 17.96 -8.89
CA LYS A 47 12.12 17.41 -8.20
C LYS A 47 11.81 16.01 -8.70
N CYS A 48 11.46 15.13 -7.77
CA CYS A 48 10.88 13.83 -8.07
C CYS A 48 9.47 13.82 -7.48
N ILE A 49 8.46 13.65 -8.33
CA ILE A 49 7.05 13.71 -7.92
C ILE A 49 6.41 12.39 -8.31
N LEU A 50 5.73 11.76 -7.36
CA LEU A 50 5.00 10.52 -7.58
C LEU A 50 3.52 10.75 -7.26
N TYR A 51 2.68 10.63 -8.28
CA TYR A 51 1.25 10.48 -8.10
C TYR A 51 0.94 9.02 -7.79
N TYR A 52 0.16 8.81 -6.74
CA TYR A 52 -0.17 7.49 -6.22
C TYR A 52 -1.67 7.37 -6.02
N ASP A 53 -2.21 6.28 -6.56
CA ASP A 53 -3.49 5.72 -6.16
C ASP A 53 -3.34 4.23 -5.85
N TYR A 54 -4.11 3.72 -4.89
CA TYR A 54 -4.03 2.30 -4.52
C TYR A 54 -4.44 1.36 -5.66
N SER A 55 -5.27 1.81 -6.60
CA SER A 55 -5.62 1.02 -7.78
C SER A 55 -4.42 0.71 -8.68
N ASP A 56 -3.37 1.56 -8.68
CA ASP A 56 -2.13 1.26 -9.39
C ASP A 56 -1.45 0.00 -8.86
N LYS A 57 -1.57 -0.28 -7.55
CA LYS A 57 -1.04 -1.49 -6.92
C LYS A 57 -1.73 -2.76 -7.45
N ILE A 58 -3.04 -2.71 -7.65
CA ILE A 58 -3.80 -3.83 -8.24
C ILE A 58 -3.34 -4.10 -9.69
N LEU A 59 -3.08 -3.04 -10.46
CA LEU A 59 -2.54 -3.17 -11.81
C LEU A 59 -1.11 -3.69 -11.83
N ALA A 60 -0.26 -3.23 -10.90
CA ALA A 60 1.10 -3.71 -10.74
C ALA A 60 1.12 -5.21 -10.41
N ASP A 61 0.30 -5.67 -9.47
CA ASP A 61 0.25 -7.09 -9.10
C ASP A 61 -0.24 -7.97 -10.25
N LEU A 62 -1.17 -7.49 -11.08
CA LEU A 62 -1.58 -8.21 -12.29
C LEU A 62 -0.43 -8.35 -13.30
N ARG A 63 0.31 -7.26 -13.52
CA ARG A 63 1.37 -7.21 -14.55
C ARG A 63 2.56 -8.08 -14.21
N ASN A 64 2.89 -8.18 -12.93
CA ASN A 64 4.22 -8.56 -12.56
C ASN A 64 4.42 -10.06 -12.35
N SER A 65 3.39 -10.86 -12.05
CA SER A 65 3.58 -12.24 -11.52
C SER A 65 4.66 -12.33 -10.42
N LEU A 66 5.05 -11.18 -9.85
CA LEU A 66 6.12 -11.05 -8.88
C LEU A 66 5.54 -11.48 -7.53
N PRO A 67 6.36 -12.06 -6.65
CA PRO A 67 5.93 -12.29 -5.28
C PRO A 67 5.46 -10.95 -4.68
N GLY A 68 4.25 -10.93 -4.11
CA GLY A 68 3.55 -9.71 -3.68
C GLY A 68 4.36 -8.78 -2.76
N ASN A 69 5.40 -9.31 -2.10
CA ASN A 69 6.32 -8.56 -1.25
C ASN A 69 7.01 -7.37 -1.96
N SER A 70 7.28 -7.42 -3.27
CA SER A 70 7.96 -6.32 -3.96
C SER A 70 7.07 -5.08 -4.10
N THR A 71 5.81 -5.27 -4.48
CA THR A 71 4.82 -4.18 -4.59
C THR A 71 4.49 -3.59 -3.22
N LEU A 72 4.50 -4.41 -2.15
CA LEU A 72 4.24 -3.93 -0.79
C LEU A 72 5.27 -2.89 -0.32
N LYS A 73 6.53 -2.96 -0.76
CA LYS A 73 7.57 -2.00 -0.35
C LYS A 73 7.34 -0.61 -0.94
N ILE A 74 7.01 -0.51 -2.23
CA ILE A 74 6.69 0.79 -2.85
C ILE A 74 5.35 1.33 -2.34
N LEU A 75 4.39 0.46 -2.06
CA LEU A 75 3.13 0.83 -1.41
C LEU A 75 3.39 1.41 -0.01
N ALA A 76 4.23 0.75 0.80
CA ALA A 76 4.62 1.23 2.13
C ALA A 76 5.33 2.59 2.04
N TYR A 77 6.21 2.76 1.06
CA TYR A 77 6.83 4.05 0.78
C TYR A 77 5.78 5.14 0.50
N CYS A 78 4.74 4.86 -0.28
CA CYS A 78 3.70 5.86 -0.61
C CYS A 78 2.78 6.20 0.58
N GLU A 79 2.43 5.21 1.41
CA GLU A 79 1.50 5.37 2.54
C GLU A 79 2.16 5.96 3.82
N ASP A 80 3.49 5.91 3.91
CA ASP A 80 4.23 6.58 4.98
C ASP A 80 4.24 8.10 4.78
N ILE A 81 3.61 8.81 5.71
CA ILE A 81 3.55 10.28 5.70
C ILE A 81 4.47 10.92 6.74
N PHE A 82 5.19 10.14 7.54
CA PHE A 82 5.92 10.61 8.72
C PHE A 82 7.43 10.53 8.53
N THR A 83 7.92 9.38 8.06
CA THR A 83 9.33 9.07 7.91
C THR A 83 9.91 9.82 6.73
N CYS A 84 11.12 10.39 6.90
CA CYS A 84 11.83 11.03 5.80
C CYS A 84 11.93 10.09 4.59
N ARG A 85 11.56 10.57 3.39
CA ARG A 85 11.64 9.78 2.14
C ARG A 85 13.03 9.20 1.87
N ARG A 86 14.10 9.91 2.25
CA ARG A 86 15.49 9.43 2.11
C ARG A 86 15.80 8.28 3.07
N ILE A 87 15.28 8.34 4.29
CA ILE A 87 15.45 7.27 5.28
C ILE A 87 14.76 6.00 4.79
N LEU A 88 13.53 6.12 4.28
CA LEU A 88 12.79 4.98 3.72
C LEU A 88 13.54 4.31 2.56
N ILE A 89 14.09 5.10 1.63
CA ILE A 89 14.90 4.59 0.52
C ILE A 89 16.17 3.90 1.05
N ALA A 90 16.88 4.52 1.98
CA ALA A 90 18.13 3.96 2.47
C ALA A 90 17.93 2.66 3.26
N GLN A 91 16.91 2.61 4.14
CA GLN A 91 16.53 1.40 4.86
C GLN A 91 16.22 0.25 3.89
N HIS A 92 15.56 0.54 2.77
CA HIS A 92 15.27 -0.45 1.73
C HIS A 92 16.53 -1.06 1.12
N PHE A 93 17.60 -0.28 0.95
CA PHE A 93 18.90 -0.75 0.46
C PHE A 93 19.86 -1.24 1.57
N GLY A 94 19.39 -1.32 2.82
CA GLY A 94 20.23 -1.72 3.96
C GLY A 94 21.26 -0.67 4.37
N GLU A 95 21.12 0.57 3.91
CA GLU A 95 22.02 1.67 4.25
C GLU A 95 21.59 2.33 5.56
N THR A 96 22.56 2.60 6.44
CA THR A 96 22.33 3.40 7.64
C THR A 96 22.60 4.87 7.31
N VAL A 97 21.59 5.71 7.49
CA VAL A 97 21.74 7.15 7.22
C VAL A 97 21.50 7.95 8.47
N ASN A 98 22.56 8.60 8.94
CA ASN A 98 22.48 9.58 10.01
C ASN A 98 22.13 10.96 9.42
N ILE A 99 20.89 11.10 8.93
CA ILE A 99 20.37 12.41 8.51
C ILE A 99 19.85 13.11 9.76
N SER A 100 20.59 14.09 10.27
CA SER A 100 20.11 14.97 11.33
C SER A 100 18.89 15.78 10.86
N GLN A 101 18.90 16.31 9.61
CA GLN A 101 17.74 16.99 8.99
C GLN A 101 17.77 16.89 7.45
N CYS A 102 16.77 16.25 6.84
CA CYS A 102 16.62 16.21 5.38
C CYS A 102 16.15 17.55 4.80
N GLY A 103 15.14 18.15 5.43
CA GLY A 103 14.64 19.49 5.13
C GLY A 103 13.96 19.70 3.77
N ILE A 104 14.03 18.73 2.84
CA ILE A 104 13.60 18.94 1.44
C ILE A 104 12.50 18.00 0.93
N CYS A 105 12.27 16.84 1.56
CA CYS A 105 11.18 15.94 1.14
C CYS A 105 9.85 16.39 1.74
N ASP A 106 8.75 16.02 1.09
CA ASP A 106 7.37 16.28 1.50
C ASP A 106 7.15 15.97 2.99
N ASN A 107 7.48 14.76 3.45
CA ASN A 107 7.31 14.34 4.85
C ASN A 107 8.07 15.26 5.83
N CYS A 108 9.29 15.70 5.48
CA CYS A 108 10.09 16.61 6.32
C CYS A 108 9.67 18.08 6.22
N THR A 109 9.01 18.48 5.14
CA THR A 109 8.52 19.85 4.96
C THR A 109 7.12 20.04 5.55
N TYR A 110 6.29 19.00 5.52
CA TYR A 110 4.92 19.01 6.01
C TYR A 110 4.84 18.79 7.53
N ASN A 111 5.60 17.83 8.09
CA ASN A 111 5.48 17.44 9.51
C ASN A 111 6.25 18.30 10.52
N ARG A 112 6.70 19.51 10.19
CA ARG A 112 7.55 20.27 11.12
C ARG A 112 6.85 20.75 12.40
N LYS A 113 5.52 20.63 12.50
CA LYS A 113 4.74 21.26 13.59
C LYS A 113 3.80 20.32 14.36
N SER A 114 3.68 19.05 13.99
CA SER A 114 2.72 18.13 14.60
C SER A 114 3.44 17.06 15.40
N SER A 115 3.08 16.90 16.67
CA SER A 115 3.52 15.76 17.46
C SER A 115 2.93 14.48 16.86
N ILE A 116 3.78 13.49 16.60
CA ILE A 116 3.33 12.17 16.16
C ILE A 116 2.72 11.47 17.38
N LYS A 117 1.42 11.20 17.33
CA LYS A 117 0.74 10.39 18.34
C LYS A 117 0.67 8.94 17.86
N LEU A 118 1.32 8.05 18.59
CA LEU A 118 1.10 6.61 18.41
C LEU A 118 -0.27 6.25 18.99
N ILE A 119 -1.05 5.52 18.19
CA ILE A 119 -2.38 5.04 18.58
C ILE A 119 -2.36 3.53 18.38
N ASP A 120 -2.73 2.80 19.43
CA ASP A 120 -2.92 1.36 19.37
C ASP A 120 -4.26 1.04 18.68
N PHE A 121 -4.18 0.26 17.60
CA PHE A 121 -5.33 -0.23 16.84
C PHE A 121 -5.46 -1.76 16.89
N THR A 122 -4.81 -2.43 17.85
CA THR A 122 -4.75 -3.90 17.94
C THR A 122 -6.14 -4.53 17.99
N LEU A 123 -7.05 -3.98 18.80
CA LEU A 123 -8.42 -4.48 18.91
C LEU A 123 -9.18 -4.33 17.58
N GLN A 124 -9.06 -3.17 16.94
CA GLN A 124 -9.68 -2.89 15.64
C GLN A 124 -9.10 -3.80 14.57
N ALA A 125 -7.79 -4.06 14.59
CA ALA A 125 -7.13 -4.97 13.67
C ALA A 125 -7.67 -6.40 13.84
N SER A 126 -7.82 -6.89 15.08
CA SER A 126 -8.43 -8.20 15.35
C SER A 126 -9.84 -8.28 14.76
N ILE A 127 -10.69 -7.29 15.02
CA ILE A 127 -12.07 -7.24 14.49
C ILE A 127 -12.06 -7.33 12.95
N VAL A 128 -11.17 -6.60 12.27
CA VAL A 128 -11.08 -6.65 10.81
C VAL A 128 -10.66 -8.03 10.33
N VAL A 129 -9.66 -8.64 10.96
CA VAL A 129 -9.15 -9.94 10.56
C VAL A 129 -10.19 -11.04 10.80
N ASP A 130 -10.85 -11.04 11.96
CA ASP A 130 -11.96 -11.96 12.27
C ASP A 130 -13.12 -11.81 11.27
N PHE A 131 -13.48 -10.56 10.94
CA PHE A 131 -14.50 -10.26 9.94
C PHE A 131 -14.15 -10.85 8.57
N VAL A 132 -12.91 -10.62 8.10
CA VAL A 132 -12.43 -11.14 6.80
C VAL A 132 -12.34 -12.67 6.83
N ALA A 133 -11.94 -13.27 7.95
CA ALA A 133 -11.87 -14.72 8.14
C ALA A 133 -13.25 -15.38 8.09
N ALA A 134 -14.31 -14.69 8.52
CA ALA A 134 -15.67 -15.20 8.49
C ALA A 134 -16.30 -15.17 7.09
N LEU A 135 -15.84 -14.31 6.17
CA LEU A 135 -16.47 -14.13 4.84
C LEU A 135 -16.71 -15.43 4.05
N PRO A 136 -15.78 -16.41 3.99
CA PRO A 136 -16.00 -17.66 3.26
C PRO A 136 -17.18 -18.50 3.78
N ILE A 137 -17.47 -18.45 5.10
CA ILE A 137 -18.61 -19.16 5.71
C ILE A 137 -19.93 -18.67 5.10
N TYR A 138 -19.98 -17.39 4.73
CA TYR A 138 -21.14 -16.76 4.10
C TYR A 138 -21.05 -16.75 2.56
N ASN A 139 -20.07 -17.44 1.97
CA ASN A 139 -19.76 -17.41 0.53
C ASN A 139 -19.54 -16.00 -0.03
N LEU A 140 -18.96 -15.11 0.79
CA LEU A 140 -18.69 -13.73 0.42
C LEU A 140 -17.20 -13.51 0.12
N THR A 141 -16.93 -12.60 -0.81
CA THR A 141 -15.60 -12.02 -1.06
C THR A 141 -15.78 -10.52 -1.17
N LEU A 142 -14.87 -9.69 -0.68
CA LEU A 142 -15.03 -8.23 -0.73
C LEU A 142 -13.81 -7.56 -1.36
N THR A 143 -14.05 -6.47 -2.11
CA THR A 143 -12.96 -5.53 -2.42
C THR A 143 -12.61 -4.69 -1.19
N LEU A 144 -11.47 -4.00 -1.20
CA LEU A 144 -11.07 -3.15 -0.07
C LEU A 144 -12.10 -2.06 0.27
N ASN A 145 -12.70 -1.44 -0.76
CA ASN A 145 -13.77 -0.45 -0.57
C ASN A 145 -15.02 -1.08 0.03
N GLN A 146 -15.41 -2.27 -0.45
CA GLN A 146 -16.54 -3.01 0.11
C GLN A 146 -16.30 -3.43 1.56
N LEU A 147 -15.06 -3.84 1.91
CA LEU A 147 -14.69 -4.14 3.30
C LEU A 147 -14.82 -2.90 4.19
N ASN A 148 -14.29 -1.75 3.75
CA ASN A 148 -14.44 -0.49 4.46
C ASN A 148 -15.91 -0.11 4.68
N ASP A 149 -16.75 -0.26 3.66
CA ASP A 149 -18.18 0.03 3.74
C ASP A 149 -18.89 -0.92 4.71
N ALA A 150 -18.62 -2.22 4.65
CA ALA A 150 -19.21 -3.21 5.55
C ALA A 150 -18.83 -2.99 7.02
N LEU A 151 -17.55 -2.72 7.29
CA LEU A 151 -17.07 -2.43 8.65
C LEU A 151 -17.70 -1.16 9.24
N ARG A 152 -18.08 -0.21 8.38
CA ARG A 152 -18.80 1.02 8.74
C ARG A 152 -20.32 0.84 8.80
N GLY A 153 -20.83 -0.33 8.46
CA GLY A 153 -22.25 -0.69 8.53
C GLY A 153 -23.06 -0.25 7.30
N LEU A 154 -22.38 0.05 6.20
CA LEU A 154 -23.01 0.45 4.95
C LEU A 154 -23.43 -0.80 4.17
N SER A 155 -24.62 -0.74 3.58
CA SER A 155 -25.15 -1.82 2.75
C SER A 155 -24.34 -2.01 1.47
N ILE A 156 -24.09 -3.26 1.08
CA ILE A 156 -23.50 -3.60 -0.21
C ILE A 156 -24.62 -4.15 -1.10
N PRO A 157 -25.09 -3.41 -2.13
CA PRO A 157 -26.32 -3.75 -2.87
C PRO A 157 -26.39 -5.16 -3.44
N LYS A 158 -25.24 -5.72 -3.84
CA LYS A 158 -25.15 -7.07 -4.43
C LYS A 158 -24.83 -8.18 -3.40
N LYS A 159 -24.70 -7.83 -2.12
CA LYS A 159 -24.26 -8.73 -1.04
C LYS A 159 -25.02 -8.42 0.27
N PRO A 160 -26.36 -8.50 0.30
CA PRO A 160 -27.15 -8.15 1.49
C PRO A 160 -26.83 -9.02 2.71
N GLU A 161 -26.41 -10.26 2.48
CA GLU A 161 -25.95 -11.22 3.49
C GLU A 161 -24.77 -10.71 4.33
N ILE A 162 -24.05 -9.66 3.86
CA ILE A 162 -22.94 -9.07 4.62
C ILE A 162 -23.36 -8.55 5.99
N ALA A 163 -24.62 -8.12 6.15
CA ALA A 163 -25.15 -7.65 7.42
C ALA A 163 -25.23 -8.75 8.50
N LYS A 164 -25.17 -10.03 8.10
CA LYS A 164 -25.17 -11.18 9.01
C LYS A 164 -23.77 -11.57 9.49
N VAL A 165 -22.71 -11.05 8.85
CA VAL A 165 -21.32 -11.38 9.21
C VAL A 165 -20.97 -10.73 10.55
N PRO A 166 -20.47 -11.49 11.55
CA PRO A 166 -20.05 -10.93 12.82
C PRO A 166 -19.00 -9.84 12.63
N GLY A 167 -19.22 -8.67 13.23
CA GLY A 167 -18.36 -7.49 13.08
C GLY A 167 -18.85 -6.46 12.06
N PHE A 168 -19.95 -6.71 11.33
CA PHE A 168 -20.57 -5.73 10.46
C PHE A 168 -20.95 -4.46 11.24
N GLY A 169 -20.55 -3.28 10.74
CA GLY A 169 -20.85 -2.00 11.38
C GLY A 169 -20.11 -1.70 12.69
N THR A 170 -19.20 -2.57 13.14
CA THR A 170 -18.49 -2.39 14.41
C THR A 170 -17.46 -1.26 14.36
N LEU A 171 -16.91 -0.93 13.17
CA LEU A 171 -15.87 0.08 13.00
C LEU A 171 -16.37 1.28 12.19
N LYS A 172 -17.25 2.09 12.80
CA LYS A 172 -17.88 3.27 12.16
C LYS A 172 -16.87 4.30 11.60
N THR A 173 -15.69 4.40 12.21
CA THR A 173 -14.60 5.31 11.82
C THR A 173 -13.49 4.63 11.04
N CYS A 174 -13.72 3.40 10.55
CA CYS A 174 -12.75 2.70 9.71
C CYS A 174 -12.36 3.55 8.49
N THR A 175 -11.10 3.46 8.09
CA THR A 175 -10.56 4.17 6.94
C THR A 175 -9.82 3.20 6.02
N LEU A 176 -9.82 3.49 4.72
CA LEU A 176 -9.02 2.74 3.76
C LEU A 176 -7.54 2.74 4.13
N ARG A 177 -7.02 3.83 4.69
CA ARG A 177 -5.63 3.91 5.13
C ARG A 177 -5.30 2.89 6.22
N PHE A 178 -6.20 2.70 7.18
CA PHE A 178 -6.06 1.66 8.20
C PHE A 178 -6.06 0.25 7.58
N LEU A 179 -6.97 -0.03 6.63
CA LEU A 179 -7.00 -1.33 5.96
C LEU A 179 -5.75 -1.58 5.09
N ARG A 180 -5.26 -0.55 4.40
CA ARG A 180 -3.99 -0.61 3.64
C ARG A 180 -2.80 -0.86 4.56
N PHE A 181 -2.79 -0.26 5.75
CA PHE A 181 -1.78 -0.56 6.77
C PHE A 181 -1.79 -2.05 7.14
N LEU A 182 -2.96 -2.68 7.30
CA LEU A 182 -3.05 -4.12 7.57
C LEU A 182 -2.53 -4.97 6.40
N ILE A 183 -2.74 -4.54 5.15
CA ILE A 183 -2.18 -5.19 3.96
C ILE A 183 -0.66 -5.05 3.88
N ILE A 184 -0.12 -3.83 4.05
CA ILE A 184 1.33 -3.56 4.08
C ILE A 184 2.01 -4.41 5.14
N ASN A 185 1.37 -4.57 6.30
CA ASN A 185 1.90 -5.35 7.41
C ASN A 185 1.56 -6.85 7.34
N GLN A 186 0.91 -7.31 6.28
CA GLN A 186 0.58 -8.71 5.99
C GLN A 186 -0.38 -9.38 6.99
N TRP A 187 -1.19 -8.57 7.70
CA TRP A 187 -2.34 -9.05 8.48
C TRP A 187 -3.52 -9.37 7.56
N LEU A 188 -3.65 -8.59 6.49
CA LEU A 188 -4.52 -8.87 5.36
C LEU A 188 -3.65 -9.06 4.11
N GLU A 189 -4.24 -9.67 3.09
CA GLU A 189 -3.70 -9.71 1.74
C GLU A 189 -4.83 -9.43 0.74
N ASP A 190 -4.49 -9.08 -0.48
CA ASP A 190 -5.44 -8.88 -1.56
C ASP A 190 -5.03 -9.67 -2.79
N HIS A 191 -6.00 -10.39 -3.35
CA HIS A 191 -5.84 -11.22 -4.52
C HIS A 191 -6.49 -10.55 -5.71
N VAL A 192 -5.70 -10.34 -6.75
CA VAL A 192 -6.19 -9.79 -8.01
C VAL A 192 -6.91 -10.88 -8.79
N LYS A 193 -8.16 -10.61 -9.17
CA LYS A 193 -8.93 -11.45 -10.08
C LYS A 193 -9.37 -10.63 -11.28
N GLN A 194 -9.16 -11.20 -12.46
CA GLN A 194 -9.69 -10.65 -13.70
C GLN A 194 -11.03 -11.34 -14.01
N ILE A 195 -12.09 -10.54 -14.16
CA ILE A 195 -13.44 -11.01 -14.51
C ILE A 195 -13.84 -10.28 -15.79
N GLY A 196 -13.82 -10.99 -16.92
CA GLY A 196 -13.98 -10.39 -18.24
C GLY A 196 -12.89 -9.34 -18.50
N ARG A 197 -13.31 -8.09 -18.73
CA ARG A 197 -12.39 -6.94 -18.90
C ARG A 197 -12.09 -6.20 -17.59
N GLY A 198 -12.78 -6.53 -16.50
CA GLY A 198 -12.59 -5.87 -15.20
C GLY A 198 -11.49 -6.55 -14.39
N ILE A 199 -10.71 -5.75 -13.66
CA ILE A 199 -9.66 -6.21 -12.74
C ILE A 199 -10.06 -5.76 -11.34
N PHE A 200 -10.12 -6.70 -10.40
CA PHE A 200 -10.58 -6.45 -9.05
C PHE A 200 -9.62 -7.05 -8.03
N GLY A 201 -9.28 -6.28 -7.00
CA GLY A 201 -8.57 -6.78 -5.82
C GLY A 201 -9.57 -7.19 -4.74
N TYR A 202 -9.54 -8.46 -4.34
CA TYR A 202 -10.37 -9.00 -3.26
C TYR A 202 -9.52 -9.27 -2.03
N VAL A 203 -9.98 -8.82 -0.86
CA VAL A 203 -9.26 -8.96 0.41
C VAL A 203 -9.44 -10.36 0.98
N ALA A 204 -8.37 -10.89 1.56
CA ALA A 204 -8.33 -12.14 2.31
C ALA A 204 -7.44 -11.98 3.56
N VAL A 205 -7.46 -13.01 4.43
CA VAL A 205 -6.61 -13.07 5.62
C VAL A 205 -5.14 -13.22 5.20
N GLY A 206 -4.28 -12.33 5.69
CA GLY A 206 -2.86 -12.33 5.35
C GLY A 206 -2.05 -13.42 6.07
N PRO A 207 -0.79 -13.65 5.67
CA PRO A 207 0.04 -14.71 6.21
C PRO A 207 0.36 -14.55 7.70
N LYS A 208 0.54 -13.32 8.21
CA LYS A 208 0.77 -13.11 9.66
C LYS A 208 -0.44 -13.54 10.46
N ALA A 209 -1.63 -13.10 10.05
CA ALA A 209 -2.87 -13.52 10.68
C ALA A 209 -3.00 -15.05 10.64
N LYS A 210 -2.87 -15.68 9.46
CA LYS A 210 -2.91 -17.16 9.34
C LYS A 210 -1.98 -17.83 10.36
N SER A 211 -0.72 -17.42 10.45
CA SER A 211 0.23 -17.98 11.42
C SER A 211 -0.14 -17.75 12.89
N THR A 212 -0.80 -16.63 13.21
CA THR A 212 -1.28 -16.33 14.56
C THR A 212 -2.53 -17.14 14.92
N TYR A 213 -3.48 -17.32 13.98
CA TYR A 213 -4.65 -18.17 14.18
C TYR A 213 -4.31 -19.67 14.17
N SER A 214 -3.28 -20.10 13.44
CA SER A 214 -2.78 -21.49 13.47
C SER A 214 -2.28 -21.93 14.85
N LEU A 215 -2.10 -21.00 15.80
CA LEU A 215 -1.83 -21.34 17.20
C LEU A 215 -3.11 -21.71 18.00
N ASN A 216 -4.31 -21.62 17.40
CA ASN A 216 -5.59 -22.04 17.99
C ASN A 216 -6.52 -22.70 16.95
N PHE A 217 -6.27 -24.00 16.73
CA PHE A 217 -7.09 -25.07 16.13
C PHE A 217 -6.66 -25.62 14.75
N PRO A 218 -6.52 -26.96 14.64
CA PRO A 218 -6.42 -27.66 13.37
C PRO A 218 -7.80 -27.67 12.71
N ILE A 219 -7.85 -27.57 11.39
CA ILE A 219 -9.08 -27.88 10.66
C ILE A 219 -8.72 -28.97 9.65
N GLU A 220 -8.94 -30.20 10.08
CA GLU A 220 -9.36 -31.29 9.21
C GLU A 220 -10.80 -31.04 8.79
N HIS A 221 -11.05 -31.12 7.49
CA HIS A 221 -12.14 -31.89 6.90
C HIS A 221 -11.78 -32.23 5.45
#